data_AF-A0A645H960-F1
#
_entry.id   AF-A0A645H960-F1
#
_cell.length_a   1.000
_cell.length_b   1.000
_cell.length_c   1.000
_cell.angle_alpha   90.00
_cell.angle_beta   90.00
_cell.angle_gamma   90.00
#
_symmetry.space_group_name_H-M   'P 1'
#
loop_
_entity.id
_entity.type
_entity.pdbx_description
1 polymer ?
#
loop_
_entity_poly.entity_id
_entity_poly.type
_entity_poly.pdbx_seq_one_letter_code
_entity_poly.pdbx_strand_id
1 'polypeptide(L)'
;MMYPLGRGTSSMQNKIYEMEKSVILDLASSGNCVIVGRCSDYILYESKHPTMLSAFIYAPYDKRIISCENELGLSQEMAEDYVENVDKARRDFYKLHTGVSFYSTKYRHIMLDSSIASHEVCAEIICSAAKNKYSLI
;
A
#
# COMPACT_ATOMS: atom_id res chain seq x y z
N MET A 1 1.43 -0.98 -9.77
CA MET A 1 2.59 -1.55 -10.48
C MET A 1 2.32 -3.02 -10.75
N MET A 2 2.35 -3.44 -12.01
CA MET A 2 2.04 -4.82 -12.43
C MET A 2 3.14 -5.83 -12.09
N TYR A 3 4.38 -5.38 -11.93
CA TYR A 3 5.51 -6.24 -11.55
C TYR A 3 6.19 -5.67 -10.30
N PRO A 4 5.71 -6.01 -9.09
CA PRO A 4 6.19 -5.38 -7.87
C PRO A 4 7.71 -5.46 -7.72
N LEU A 5 8.33 -6.61 -8.04
CA LEU A 5 9.78 -6.83 -7.94
C LEU A 5 10.48 -6.90 -9.32
N GLY A 6 9.84 -6.38 -10.37
CA GLY A 6 10.34 -6.49 -11.74
C GLY A 6 10.21 -7.88 -12.36
N ARG A 7 10.77 -8.04 -13.57
CA ARG A 7 10.73 -9.26 -14.38
C ARG A 7 12.08 -9.98 -14.26
N GLY A 8 12.17 -10.94 -13.34
CA GLY A 8 13.40 -11.71 -13.07
C GLY A 8 13.08 -13.09 -12.52
N THR A 9 14.10 -13.89 -12.26
CA THR A 9 13.92 -15.22 -11.65
C THR A 9 13.42 -15.08 -10.20
N SER A 10 12.77 -16.12 -9.66
CA SER A 10 12.31 -16.12 -8.27
C SER A 10 13.44 -15.83 -7.27
N SER A 11 14.65 -16.33 -7.53
CA SER A 11 15.82 -16.04 -6.68
C SER A 11 16.19 -14.56 -6.70
N MET A 12 16.16 -13.92 -7.88
CA MET A 12 16.43 -12.49 -8.00
C MET A 12 15.36 -11.65 -7.32
N GLN A 13 14.08 -12.00 -7.52
CA GLN A 13 12.96 -11.32 -6.87
C GLN A 13 13.05 -11.43 -5.34
N ASN A 14 13.37 -12.62 -4.79
CA ASN A 14 13.58 -12.78 -3.35
C ASN A 14 14.71 -11.89 -2.82
N LYS A 15 15.83 -11.77 -3.56
CA LYS A 15 16.90 -10.85 -3.17
C LYS A 15 16.44 -9.39 -3.17
N ILE A 16 15.66 -8.98 -4.17
CA ILE A 16 15.09 -7.62 -4.24
C ILE A 16 14.15 -7.38 -3.06
N TYR A 17 13.30 -8.34 -2.73
CA TYR A 17 12.40 -8.23 -1.58
C TYR A 17 13.16 -8.06 -0.26
N GLU A 18 14.20 -8.86 0.00
CA GLU A 18 15.01 -8.71 1.22
C GLU A 18 15.74 -7.36 1.28
N MET A 19 16.20 -6.84 0.13
CA MET A 19 16.75 -5.48 0.06
C MET A 19 15.69 -4.40 0.33
N GLU A 20 14.50 -4.48 -0.29
CA GLU A 20 13.39 -3.56 -0.02
C GLU A 20 13.02 -3.58 1.48
N LYS A 21 12.98 -4.77 2.09
CA LYS A 21 12.71 -4.94 3.51
C LYS A 21 13.77 -4.27 4.39
N SER A 22 15.06 -4.44 4.09
CA SER A 22 16.13 -3.74 4.82
C SER A 22 15.96 -2.23 4.72
N VAL A 23 15.75 -1.71 3.51
CA VAL A 23 15.56 -0.27 3.28
C VAL A 23 14.36 0.27 4.04
N ILE A 24 13.23 -0.46 4.10
CA ILE A 24 12.05 -0.07 4.87
C ILE A 24 12.38 0.06 6.36
N LEU A 25 13.10 -0.92 6.93
CA LEU A 25 13.48 -0.91 8.34
C LEU A 25 14.47 0.21 8.66
N ASP A 26 15.44 0.45 7.76
CA ASP A 26 16.43 1.50 7.90
C ASP A 26 15.78 2.89 7.85
N LEU A 27 14.86 3.12 6.89
CA LEU A 27 14.12 4.38 6.77
C LEU A 27 13.23 4.65 8.00
N ALA A 28 12.49 3.63 8.46
CA ALA A 28 11.63 3.76 9.64
C ALA A 28 12.43 4.06 10.92
N SER A 29 13.64 3.50 11.03
CA SER A 29 14.53 3.74 12.18
C SER A 29 15.26 5.09 12.11
N SER A 30 15.44 5.64 10.90
CA SER A 30 16.19 6.89 10.68
C SER A 30 15.37 8.15 10.93
N GLY A 31 14.04 8.08 10.78
CA GLY A 31 13.17 9.22 11.04
C GLY A 31 11.75 9.03 10.51
N ASN A 32 10.96 10.09 10.62
CA ASN A 32 9.57 10.09 10.17
C ASN A 32 9.50 9.97 8.64
N CYS A 33 8.77 8.97 8.15
CA CYS A 33 8.57 8.76 6.71
C CYS A 33 7.18 8.18 6.42
N VAL A 34 6.77 8.27 5.15
CA VAL A 34 5.59 7.62 4.61
C VAL A 34 6.05 6.58 3.58
N ILE A 35 5.65 5.33 3.76
CA ILE A 35 6.04 4.21 2.90
C ILE A 35 4.79 3.63 2.24
N VAL A 36 4.74 3.64 0.91
CA VAL A 36 3.59 3.17 0.13
C VAL A 36 3.81 1.75 -0.38
N GLY A 37 2.98 0.80 0.06
CA GLY A 37 2.98 -0.58 -0.43
C GLY A 37 4.14 -1.42 0.10
N ARG A 38 4.72 -2.29 -0.74
CA ARG A 38 5.93 -3.08 -0.42
C ARG A 38 5.84 -3.99 0.82
N CYS A 39 4.64 -4.37 1.23
CA CYS A 39 4.40 -5.09 2.50
C CYS A 39 4.94 -4.34 3.73
N SER A 40 5.06 -3.00 3.66
CA SER A 40 5.62 -2.20 4.76
C SER A 40 4.82 -2.32 6.05
N ASP A 41 3.49 -2.44 5.94
CA ASP A 41 2.58 -2.70 7.07
C ASP A 41 2.94 -3.99 7.81
N TYR A 42 3.14 -5.08 7.08
CA TYR A 42 3.57 -6.37 7.64
C TYR A 42 4.98 -6.31 8.20
N ILE A 43 5.94 -5.77 7.43
CA ILE A 43 7.36 -5.71 7.82
C ILE A 43 7.54 -4.95 9.13
N LEU A 44 6.91 -3.77 9.24
CA LEU A 44 7.01 -2.92 10.42
C LEU A 44 6.18 -3.44 11.61
N TYR A 45 5.09 -4.16 11.35
CA TYR A 45 4.35 -4.87 12.39
C TYR A 45 5.20 -5.98 13.02
N GLU A 46 5.81 -6.84 12.20
CA GLU A 46 6.66 -7.95 12.67
C GLU A 46 7.93 -7.46 13.37
N SER A 47 8.51 -6.34 12.92
CA SER A 47 9.65 -5.71 13.62
C SER A 47 9.25 -5.02 14.93
N LYS A 48 7.95 -4.94 15.24
CA LYS A 48 7.38 -4.27 16.42
C LYS A 48 7.79 -2.79 16.48
N HIS A 49 7.79 -2.11 15.34
CA HIS A 49 8.14 -0.70 15.27
C HIS A 49 7.24 0.14 16.20
N PRO A 50 7.79 0.97 17.11
CA PRO A 50 7.01 1.61 18.18
C PRO A 50 6.02 2.65 17.65
N THR A 51 6.36 3.32 16.56
CA THR A 51 5.57 4.40 15.95
C THR A 51 5.23 4.05 14.50
N MET A 52 4.19 3.23 14.33
CA MET A 52 3.64 2.89 13.01
C MET A 52 2.12 3.08 12.96
N LEU A 53 1.66 3.91 12.02
CA LEU A 53 0.28 3.90 11.53
C LEU A 53 0.25 3.32 10.12
N SER A 54 -0.67 2.40 9.85
CA SER A 54 -0.84 1.74 8.56
C SER A 54 -2.27 1.94 8.06
N ALA A 55 -2.40 2.56 6.90
CA ALA A 55 -3.68 2.83 6.25
C ALA A 55 -3.73 2.12 4.89
N PHE A 56 -4.86 1.47 4.62
CA PHE A 56 -5.15 0.87 3.34
C PHE A 56 -6.26 1.67 2.66
N ILE A 57 -5.94 2.22 1.49
CA ILE A 57 -6.83 3.04 0.70
C ILE A 57 -7.46 2.20 -0.41
N TYR A 58 -8.77 2.28 -0.55
CA TYR A 58 -9.51 1.65 -1.63
C TYR A 58 -10.62 2.58 -2.14
N ALA A 59 -11.25 2.22 -3.25
CA ALA A 59 -12.43 2.89 -3.77
C ALA A 59 -13.27 1.87 -4.57
N PRO A 60 -14.57 2.12 -4.80
CA PRO A 60 -15.40 1.32 -5.70
C PRO A 60 -14.75 1.14 -7.07
N TYR A 61 -14.96 0.00 -7.71
CA TYR A 61 -14.31 -0.36 -8.97
C TYR A 61 -14.46 0.74 -10.03
N ASP A 62 -15.69 1.18 -10.31
CA ASP A 62 -15.99 2.19 -11.32
C ASP A 62 -15.28 3.53 -11.06
N LYS A 63 -15.14 3.93 -9.79
CA LYS A 63 -14.41 5.15 -9.41
C LYS A 63 -12.92 5.04 -9.73
N ARG A 64 -12.35 3.84 -9.60
CA ARG A 64 -10.94 3.57 -9.94
C ARG A 64 -10.71 3.56 -11.45
N ILE A 65 -11.68 3.07 -12.24
CA ILE A 65 -11.63 3.15 -13.71
C ILE A 65 -11.61 4.61 -14.14
N ILE A 66 -12.58 5.42 -13.69
CA ILE A 66 -12.67 6.86 -14.00
C ILE A 66 -11.38 7.59 -13.59
N SER A 67 -10.81 7.24 -12.44
CA SER A 67 -9.52 7.81 -12.01
C SER A 67 -8.39 7.44 -12.96
N CYS A 68 -8.32 6.21 -13.46
CA CYS A 68 -7.30 5.81 -14.44
C CYS A 68 -7.50 6.53 -15.79
N GLU A 69 -8.73 6.70 -16.25
CA GLU A 69 -9.02 7.46 -17.47
C GLU A 69 -8.54 8.91 -17.36
N ASN A 70 -8.86 9.57 -16.23
CA ASN A 70 -8.52 10.98 -16.01
C ASN A 70 -7.03 11.21 -15.75
N GLU A 71 -6.41 10.40 -14.89
CA GLU A 71 -5.03 10.62 -14.42
C GLU A 71 -3.97 9.98 -15.34
N LEU A 72 -4.32 8.88 -16.01
CA LEU A 72 -3.39 8.13 -16.86
C LEU A 72 -3.72 8.25 -18.36
N GLY A 73 -4.85 8.87 -18.72
CA GLY A 73 -5.27 9.04 -20.12
C GLY A 73 -5.60 7.71 -20.82
N LEU A 74 -5.99 6.69 -20.06
CA LEU A 74 -6.34 5.38 -20.60
C LEU A 74 -7.77 5.40 -21.16
N SER A 75 -8.05 4.57 -22.17
CA SER A 75 -9.42 4.23 -22.53
C SER A 75 -10.05 3.38 -21.43
N GLN A 76 -11.39 3.31 -21.40
CA GLN A 76 -12.12 2.48 -20.45
C GLN A 76 -11.60 1.03 -20.41
N GLU A 77 -11.49 0.37 -21.58
CA GLU A 77 -10.99 -1.01 -21.69
C GLU A 77 -9.58 -1.14 -21.12
N MET A 78 -8.66 -0.23 -21.46
CA MET A 78 -7.30 -0.25 -20.92
C MET A 78 -7.26 0.05 -19.42
N ALA A 79 -8.17 0.88 -18.90
CA ALA A 79 -8.29 1.19 -17.48
C ALA A 79 -8.78 -0.03 -16.68
N GLU A 80 -9.78 -0.76 -17.21
CA GLU A 80 -10.30 -2.01 -16.63
C GLU A 80 -9.17 -3.05 -16.54
N ASP A 81 -8.50 -3.31 -17.66
CA ASP A 81 -7.35 -4.21 -17.72
C ASP A 81 -6.24 -3.78 -16.76
N TYR A 82 -5.94 -2.49 -16.70
CA TYR A 82 -4.89 -1.97 -15.83
C TYR A 82 -5.22 -2.19 -14.35
N VAL A 83 -6.44 -1.88 -13.92
CA VAL A 83 -6.88 -2.04 -12.54
C VAL A 83 -6.85 -3.51 -12.13
N GLU A 84 -7.36 -4.41 -12.97
CA GLU A 84 -7.38 -5.83 -12.68
C GLU A 84 -5.98 -6.44 -12.56
N ASN A 85 -5.10 -6.11 -13.51
CA ASN A 85 -3.72 -6.61 -13.51
C ASN A 85 -2.92 -6.07 -12.33
N VAL A 86 -3.05 -4.78 -12.01
CA VAL A 86 -2.36 -4.18 -10.86
C VAL A 86 -2.89 -4.73 -9.54
N ASP A 87 -4.20 -4.90 -9.40
CA ASP A 87 -4.80 -5.49 -8.20
C ASP A 87 -4.35 -6.93 -8.02
N LYS A 88 -4.40 -7.74 -9.08
CA LYS A 88 -3.91 -9.13 -9.04
C LYS A 88 -2.44 -9.18 -8.62
N ALA A 89 -1.58 -8.37 -9.24
CA ALA A 89 -0.17 -8.32 -8.89
C ALA A 89 0.08 -7.94 -7.43
N ARG A 90 -0.67 -6.95 -6.91
CA ARG A 90 -0.60 -6.55 -5.49
C ARG A 90 -1.07 -7.67 -4.56
N ARG A 91 -2.17 -8.36 -4.90
CA ARG A 91 -2.72 -9.45 -4.10
C ARG A 91 -1.74 -10.62 -4.01
N ASP A 92 -1.21 -11.05 -5.15
CA ASP A 92 -0.31 -12.19 -5.22
C ASP A 92 1.00 -11.89 -4.50
N PHE A 93 1.58 -10.71 -4.75
CA PHE A 93 2.80 -10.27 -4.07
C PHE A 93 2.62 -10.21 -2.55
N TYR A 94 1.53 -9.62 -2.07
CA TYR A 94 1.28 -9.52 -0.64
C TYR A 94 1.04 -10.89 0.00
N LYS A 95 0.24 -11.74 -0.64
CA LYS A 95 -0.04 -13.10 -0.13
C LYS A 95 1.23 -13.94 -0.07
N LEU A 96 2.09 -13.84 -1.07
CA LEU A 96 3.36 -14.56 -1.15
C LEU A 96 4.28 -14.23 0.04
N HIS A 97 4.41 -12.96 0.40
CA HIS A 97 5.40 -12.52 1.40
C HIS A 97 4.85 -12.42 2.82
N THR A 98 3.54 -12.25 3.00
CA THR A 98 2.90 -12.06 4.32
C THR A 98 2.10 -13.28 4.78
N GLY A 99 1.78 -14.20 3.86
CA GLY A 99 0.92 -15.34 4.11
C GLY A 99 -0.57 -15.00 4.30
N VAL A 100 -0.97 -13.72 4.30
CA VAL A 100 -2.36 -13.31 4.54
C VAL A 100 -3.00 -12.66 3.32
N SER A 101 -4.34 -12.55 3.32
CA SER A 101 -5.08 -11.89 2.24
C SER A 101 -4.68 -10.42 2.12
N PHE A 102 -4.62 -9.91 0.90
CA PHE A 102 -4.37 -8.48 0.64
C PHE A 102 -5.44 -7.55 1.20
N TYR A 103 -6.63 -8.05 1.52
CA TYR A 103 -7.69 -7.28 2.17
C TYR A 103 -7.77 -7.56 3.68
N SER A 104 -6.81 -8.29 4.24
CA SER A 104 -6.73 -8.58 5.66
C SER A 104 -6.56 -7.31 6.48
N THR A 105 -7.27 -7.22 7.61
CA THR A 105 -7.10 -6.15 8.60
C THR A 105 -5.95 -6.40 9.57
N LYS A 106 -5.32 -7.59 9.53
CA LYS A 106 -4.37 -8.05 10.56
C LYS A 106 -3.21 -7.08 10.87
N TYR A 107 -2.64 -6.43 9.86
CA TYR A 107 -1.48 -5.53 9.99
C TYR A 107 -1.84 -4.05 9.78
N ARG A 108 -3.13 -3.73 9.79
CA ARG A 108 -3.67 -2.45 9.34
C ARG A 108 -4.48 -1.78 10.44
N HIS A 109 -4.29 -0.47 10.55
CA HIS A 109 -5.03 0.35 11.51
C HIS A 109 -6.26 0.98 10.88
N ILE A 110 -6.17 1.38 9.61
CA ILE A 110 -7.23 2.10 8.89
C ILE A 110 -7.50 1.41 7.56
N MET A 111 -8.79 1.22 7.26
CA MET A 111 -9.30 0.86 5.93
C MET A 111 -10.18 2.02 5.47
N LEU A 112 -9.72 2.80 4.49
CA LEU A 112 -10.38 4.04 4.06
C LEU A 112 -10.84 3.92 2.61
N ASP A 113 -12.15 4.06 2.40
CA ASP A 113 -12.72 4.28 1.08
C ASP A 113 -12.47 5.75 0.69
N SER A 114 -11.59 5.99 -0.29
CA SER A 114 -11.26 7.33 -0.74
C SER A 114 -12.30 7.95 -1.65
N SER A 115 -13.37 7.23 -2.03
CA SER A 115 -14.45 7.79 -2.84
C SER A 115 -15.45 8.63 -2.03
N ILE A 116 -15.35 8.61 -0.70
CA ILE A 116 -16.29 9.30 0.19
C ILE A 116 -16.00 10.80 0.31
N ALA A 117 -14.79 11.26 -0.02
CA ALA A 117 -14.36 12.64 0.15
C ALA A 117 -13.18 12.99 -0.77
N SER A 118 -12.72 14.25 -0.74
CA SER A 118 -11.52 14.68 -1.48
C SER A 118 -10.25 14.04 -0.91
N HIS A 119 -9.16 14.09 -1.67
CA HIS A 119 -7.86 13.57 -1.23
C HIS A 119 -7.35 14.28 0.02
N GLU A 120 -7.60 15.59 0.15
CA GLU A 120 -7.23 16.39 1.33
C GLU A 120 -7.97 15.90 2.57
N VAL A 121 -9.28 15.70 2.48
CA VAL A 121 -10.08 15.16 3.60
C VAL A 121 -9.64 13.75 3.96
N CYS A 122 -9.33 12.90 2.98
CA CYS A 122 -8.79 11.56 3.25
C CYS A 122 -7.44 11.61 3.99
N ALA A 123 -6.56 12.54 3.60
CA ALA A 123 -5.29 12.76 4.28
C ALA A 123 -5.51 13.27 5.72
N GLU A 124 -6.43 14.21 5.92
CA GLU A 124 -6.80 14.72 7.24
C GLU A 124 -7.32 13.63 8.18
N ILE A 125 -8.12 12.68 7.68
CA ILE A 125 -8.59 11.53 8.47
C ILE A 125 -7.39 10.70 8.97
N ILE A 126 -6.43 10.40 8.10
CA ILE A 126 -5.25 9.60 8.45
C ILE A 126 -4.34 10.37 9.43
N CYS A 127 -4.09 11.66 9.16
CA CYS A 127 -3.31 12.52 10.04
C CYS A 127 -3.96 12.65 11.42
N SER A 128 -5.29 12.81 11.48
CA SER A 128 -6.03 12.89 12.74
C SER A 128 -5.92 11.59 13.54
N ALA A 129 -6.01 10.44 12.88
CA ALA A 129 -5.78 9.15 13.52
C ALA A 129 -4.35 9.00 14.06
N ALA A 130 -3.34 9.46 13.31
CA ALA A 130 -1.94 9.45 13.76
C ALA A 130 -1.74 10.33 14.99
N LYS A 131 -2.28 11.56 14.97
CA LYS A 131 -2.19 12.50 16.09
C LYS A 131 -2.80 11.93 17.36
N ASN A 132 -4.01 11.38 17.27
CA ASN A 132 -4.69 10.80 18.43
C ASN A 132 -3.99 9.53 18.94
N LYS A 133 -3.55 8.64 18.04
CA LYS A 133 -2.86 7.40 18.44
C LYS A 133 -1.55 7.67 19.19
N TYR A 134 -0.82 8.69 18.77
CA TYR A 134 0.51 8.99 19.29
C TYR A 134 0.56 10.23 20.19
N SER A 135 -0.60 10.80 20.55
CA SER A 135 -0.71 12.02 21.36
C SER A 135 0.15 13.17 20.80
N LEU A 136 0.18 13.32 19.48
CA LEU A 136 0.87 14.42 18.80
C LEU A 136 -0.02 15.65 18.79
N ILE A 137 0.55 16.81 19.12
CA ILE A 137 -0.12 18.12 19.21
C ILE A 137 -0.44 18.65 17.81
#